data_AF-A0A399GHD9-F1
#
_entry.id   AF-A0A399GHD9-F1
#
_cell.length_a   1.000
_cell.length_b   1.000
_cell.length_c   1.000
_cell.angle_alpha   90.00
_cell.angle_beta   90.00
_cell.angle_gamma   90.00
#
_symmetry.space_group_name_H-M   'P 1'
#
loop_
_entity.id
_entity.type
_entity.pdbx_description
1 polymer ?
#
loop_
_entity_poly.entity_id
_entity_poly.type
_entity_poly.pdbx_seq_one_letter_code
_entity_poly.pdbx_strand_id
1 'polypeptide(L)'
;MTYEPHDLQVTYDPSKGWSHFVLYTEPTRGIVMGGLNATTTIEPTSAYAHEWRNRLERCDPNPLHTTLVGNEEMPKLFHPCVYEDKESPSAVAGDGCLCRQTWVDPEFGSPVVAEHYRTVSGNIEHWKYRTYAPLDLRPGDTFASLIVDDGMQFWARTSHRLITPLPQESGHGYGVGYSGSGPRALAQYIQRLIESDGEDTAAGDRDSGSPDPNILAWASSKRTVRTLELSLNELRAIQHG
;
A
#
# COMPACT_ATOMS: atom_id res chain seq x y z
N MET A 1 5.20 -19.68 -14.59
CA MET A 1 3.91 -19.77 -13.86
C MET A 1 2.82 -19.59 -14.90
N THR A 2 1.94 -20.58 -15.10
CA THR A 2 0.81 -20.51 -16.03
C THR A 2 -0.41 -20.06 -15.25
N TYR A 3 -1.00 -18.93 -15.64
CA TYR A 3 -2.22 -18.37 -15.05
C TYR A 3 -3.39 -19.35 -15.24
N GLU A 4 -4.20 -19.58 -14.21
CA GLU A 4 -5.40 -20.40 -14.33
C GLU A 4 -6.66 -19.54 -14.54
N PRO A 5 -7.67 -20.01 -15.31
CA PRO A 5 -8.85 -19.21 -15.69
C PRO A 5 -9.73 -18.74 -14.53
N HIS A 6 -9.61 -19.34 -13.34
CA HIS A 6 -10.38 -18.91 -12.17
C HIS A 6 -9.83 -17.63 -11.53
N ASP A 7 -8.59 -17.26 -11.86
CA ASP A 7 -7.95 -16.01 -11.42
C ASP A 7 -8.42 -14.79 -12.24
N LEU A 8 -9.13 -15.03 -13.35
CA LEU A 8 -9.63 -14.01 -14.27
C LEU A 8 -11.15 -14.14 -14.42
N GLN A 9 -11.90 -13.83 -13.36
CA GLN A 9 -13.34 -13.62 -13.50
C GLN A 9 -13.61 -12.27 -14.16
N VAL A 10 -13.88 -12.30 -15.47
CA VAL A 10 -14.26 -11.14 -16.29
C VAL A 10 -15.78 -10.84 -16.24
N THR A 11 -16.55 -11.65 -15.53
CA THR A 11 -18.01 -11.53 -15.38
C THR A 11 -18.40 -11.05 -13.99
N TYR A 12 -19.19 -9.98 -13.95
CA TYR A 12 -19.76 -9.35 -12.76
C TYR A 12 -20.60 -10.35 -11.91
N ASP A 13 -20.21 -10.54 -10.65
CA ASP A 13 -20.98 -11.27 -9.62
C ASP A 13 -21.33 -10.29 -8.48
N PRO A 14 -22.60 -9.90 -8.28
CA PRO A 14 -22.99 -8.92 -7.26
C PRO A 14 -22.86 -9.42 -5.81
N SER A 15 -22.57 -10.71 -5.59
CA SER A 15 -22.34 -11.29 -4.26
C SER A 15 -20.85 -11.36 -3.88
N LYS A 16 -19.95 -11.04 -4.80
CA LYS A 16 -18.49 -11.08 -4.62
C LYS A 16 -17.89 -9.74 -5.04
N GLY A 17 -17.00 -9.19 -4.21
CA GLY A 17 -16.35 -7.90 -4.47
C GLY A 17 -15.66 -7.83 -5.83
N TRP A 18 -15.41 -6.59 -6.28
CA TRP A 18 -15.15 -6.23 -7.67
C TRP A 18 -13.86 -6.85 -8.24
N SER A 19 -13.99 -7.36 -9.47
CA SER A 19 -13.02 -7.47 -10.57
C SER A 19 -11.53 -7.71 -10.22
N HIS A 20 -10.98 -8.83 -10.68
CA HIS A 20 -9.54 -8.93 -10.92
C HIS A 20 -9.22 -8.13 -12.19
N PHE A 21 -8.63 -6.93 -12.05
CA PHE A 21 -8.05 -6.21 -13.18
C PHE A 21 -6.54 -6.15 -13.02
N VAL A 22 -5.82 -6.35 -14.12
CA VAL A 22 -4.41 -5.95 -14.20
C VAL A 22 -4.43 -4.47 -14.55
N LEU A 23 -4.09 -3.63 -13.59
CA LEU A 23 -3.89 -2.20 -13.84
C LEU A 23 -2.65 -2.04 -14.71
N TYR A 24 -2.84 -1.83 -16.02
CA TYR A 24 -1.78 -1.51 -16.96
C TYR A 24 -1.69 0.00 -17.09
N THR A 25 -0.60 0.58 -16.59
CA THR A 25 -0.22 1.96 -16.89
C THR A 25 1.14 1.97 -17.54
N GLU A 26 1.27 2.67 -18.66
CA GLU A 26 2.56 3.07 -19.23
C GLU A 26 2.89 4.48 -18.73
N PRO A 27 3.61 4.65 -17.61
CA PRO A 27 4.18 5.94 -17.25
C PRO A 27 5.28 6.34 -18.24
N THR A 28 5.55 7.64 -18.30
CA THR A 28 6.50 8.35 -19.19
C THR A 28 7.94 7.82 -19.22
N ARG A 29 8.31 6.85 -18.36
CA ARG A 29 9.64 6.24 -18.29
C ARG A 29 9.69 4.74 -18.62
N GLY A 30 8.62 4.16 -19.18
CA GLY A 30 8.64 2.79 -19.71
C GLY A 30 8.64 1.69 -18.64
N ILE A 31 8.09 1.97 -17.46
CA ILE A 31 8.00 1.03 -16.34
C ILE A 31 6.59 0.44 -16.32
N VAL A 32 6.47 -0.87 -16.53
CA VAL A 32 5.20 -1.58 -16.44
C VAL A 32 4.89 -1.88 -14.98
N MET A 33 3.69 -1.53 -14.53
CA MET A 33 3.16 -1.94 -13.23
C MET A 33 1.92 -2.81 -13.46
N GLY A 34 1.74 -3.82 -12.61
CA GLY A 34 0.54 -4.65 -12.57
C GLY A 34 0.17 -4.88 -11.10
N GLY A 35 -1.00 -4.41 -10.69
CA GLY A 35 -1.52 -4.61 -9.34
C GLY A 35 -2.75 -5.51 -9.38
N LEU A 36 -2.71 -6.64 -8.66
CA LEU A 36 -3.91 -7.38 -8.27
C LEU A 36 -4.25 -6.96 -6.84
N ASN A 37 -5.34 -6.19 -6.68
CA ASN A 37 -6.14 -5.97 -5.46
C ASN A 37 -5.42 -5.98 -4.09
N ALA A 38 -4.24 -5.36 -3.98
CA ALA A 38 -3.62 -5.08 -2.71
C ALA A 38 -3.77 -3.60 -2.37
N THR A 39 -4.97 -3.19 -1.96
CA THR A 39 -5.13 -1.82 -1.49
C THR A 39 -4.46 -1.67 -0.13
N THR A 40 -3.95 -0.47 0.14
CA THR A 40 -3.51 -0.09 1.47
C THR A 40 -4.04 1.29 1.80
N THR A 41 -4.27 1.55 3.09
CA THR A 41 -4.63 2.86 3.62
C THR A 41 -3.53 3.35 4.54
N ILE A 42 -2.96 4.50 4.22
CA ILE A 42 -1.82 5.10 4.90
C ILE A 42 -2.28 6.39 5.56
N GLU A 43 -2.01 6.52 6.87
CA GLU A 43 -2.13 7.78 7.58
C GLU A 43 -0.74 8.43 7.68
N PRO A 44 -0.59 9.73 7.38
CA PRO A 44 0.72 10.40 7.35
C PRO A 44 1.18 10.78 8.77
N THR A 45 1.30 9.80 9.66
CA THR A 45 1.69 10.00 11.07
C THR A 45 3.17 9.73 11.32
N SER A 46 3.84 9.02 10.41
CA SER A 46 5.25 8.65 10.52
C SER A 46 6.15 9.39 9.52
N ALA A 47 7.45 9.36 9.77
CA ALA A 47 8.45 9.91 8.85
C ALA A 47 8.41 9.22 7.47
N TYR A 48 8.16 7.91 7.42
CA TYR A 48 8.09 7.15 6.16
C TYR A 48 6.81 7.43 5.39
N ALA A 49 5.67 7.54 6.08
CA ALA A 49 4.43 7.96 5.46
C ALA A 49 4.54 9.39 4.91
N HIS A 50 5.24 10.29 5.61
CA HIS A 50 5.57 11.62 5.09
C HIS A 50 6.54 11.58 3.90
N GLU A 51 7.59 10.76 3.93
CA GLU A 51 8.52 10.55 2.81
C GLU A 51 7.75 10.14 1.55
N TRP A 52 6.85 9.16 1.69
CA TRP A 52 6.01 8.68 0.59
C TRP A 52 5.03 9.75 0.12
N ARG A 53 4.30 10.39 1.04
CA ARG A 53 3.35 11.45 0.71
C ARG A 53 4.01 12.62 -0.03
N ASN A 54 5.22 13.02 0.39
CA ASN A 54 5.91 14.19 -0.16
C ASN A 54 6.32 14.03 -1.63
N ARG A 55 6.39 12.81 -2.16
CA ARG A 55 6.66 12.57 -3.59
C ARG A 55 5.41 12.51 -4.45
N LEU A 56 4.21 12.49 -3.87
CA LEU A 56 2.97 12.38 -4.62
C LEU A 56 2.70 13.66 -5.42
N GLU A 57 2.20 13.50 -6.64
CA GLU A 57 1.86 14.61 -7.53
C GLU A 57 0.34 14.73 -7.65
N ARG A 58 -0.19 15.94 -7.43
CA ARG A 58 -1.64 16.20 -7.55
C ARG A 58 -2.05 16.00 -9.01
N CYS A 59 -3.15 15.31 -9.25
CA CYS A 59 -3.68 15.10 -10.60
C CYS A 59 -5.21 15.12 -10.61
N ASP A 60 -5.79 15.26 -11.80
CA ASP A 60 -7.23 15.12 -11.99
C ASP A 60 -7.67 13.65 -11.78
N PRO A 61 -8.88 13.41 -11.25
CA PRO A 61 -9.40 12.06 -11.12
C PRO A 61 -9.50 11.36 -12.48
N ASN A 62 -9.09 10.10 -12.51
CA ASN A 62 -9.17 9.23 -13.68
C ASN A 62 -9.78 7.87 -13.28
N PRO A 63 -10.07 6.96 -14.24
CA PRO A 63 -10.68 5.66 -13.93
C PRO A 63 -9.95 4.86 -12.85
N LEU A 64 -8.62 4.97 -12.75
CA LEU A 64 -7.83 4.24 -11.75
C LEU A 64 -8.01 4.77 -10.32
N HIS A 65 -8.41 6.04 -10.16
CA HIS A 65 -8.79 6.55 -8.85
C HIS A 65 -10.17 6.04 -8.43
N THR A 66 -11.06 5.84 -9.40
CA THR A 66 -12.42 5.35 -9.12
C THR A 66 -12.41 3.92 -8.57
N THR A 67 -11.40 3.12 -8.91
CA THR A 67 -11.25 1.75 -8.40
C THR A 67 -10.76 1.68 -6.95
N LEU A 68 -10.34 2.81 -6.35
CA LEU A 68 -9.93 2.91 -4.94
C LEU A 68 -11.09 3.33 -4.02
N VAL A 69 -12.26 3.65 -4.55
CA VAL A 69 -13.40 4.17 -3.79
C VAL A 69 -14.68 3.41 -4.11
N GLY A 70 -15.65 3.46 -3.19
CA GLY A 70 -16.98 2.88 -3.41
C GLY A 70 -17.80 3.71 -4.41
N ASN A 71 -18.83 3.09 -5.01
CA ASN A 71 -19.72 3.75 -5.99
C ASN A 71 -20.31 5.07 -5.48
N GLU A 72 -20.71 5.13 -4.21
CA GLU A 72 -21.29 6.34 -3.59
C GLU A 72 -20.26 7.47 -3.38
N GLU A 73 -18.98 7.11 -3.38
CA GLU A 73 -17.86 8.02 -3.16
C GLU A 73 -17.28 8.55 -4.49
N MET A 74 -17.47 7.82 -5.60
CA MET A 74 -16.93 8.18 -6.90
C MET A 74 -17.26 9.62 -7.34
N PRO A 75 -18.51 10.13 -7.24
CA PRO A 75 -18.80 11.51 -7.63
C PRO A 75 -18.00 12.54 -6.80
N LYS A 76 -17.69 12.21 -5.54
CA LYS A 76 -16.98 13.11 -4.62
C LYS A 76 -15.50 13.29 -4.99
N LEU A 77 -14.93 12.44 -5.85
CA LEU A 77 -13.58 12.64 -6.38
C LEU A 77 -13.45 13.91 -7.22
N PHE A 78 -14.57 14.35 -7.83
CA PHE A 78 -14.61 15.52 -8.72
C PHE A 78 -15.05 16.80 -8.00
N HIS A 79 -15.36 16.73 -6.70
CA HIS A 79 -15.74 17.91 -5.92
C HIS A 79 -14.47 18.55 -5.32
N PRO A 80 -14.31 19.89 -5.43
CA PRO A 80 -13.18 20.57 -4.82
C PRO A 80 -13.22 20.45 -3.29
N CYS A 81 -12.07 20.57 -2.64
CA CYS A 81 -12.06 20.76 -1.18
C CYS A 81 -12.53 22.16 -0.81
N VAL A 82 -13.00 22.36 0.43
CA VAL A 82 -13.43 23.69 0.94
C VAL A 82 -12.34 24.78 0.84
N TYR A 83 -11.06 24.37 0.81
CA TYR A 83 -9.92 25.27 0.63
C TYR A 83 -9.75 25.76 -0.82
N GLU A 84 -10.21 24.96 -1.77
CA GLU A 84 -10.17 25.26 -3.20
C GLU A 84 -11.44 26.04 -3.61
N ASP A 85 -12.60 25.64 -3.06
CA ASP A 85 -13.89 26.30 -3.26
C ASP A 85 -14.73 26.24 -1.97
N LYS A 86 -15.07 27.41 -1.41
CA LYS A 86 -15.86 27.51 -0.18
C LYS A 86 -17.30 27.03 -0.34
N GLU A 87 -17.86 27.11 -1.55
CA GLU A 87 -19.21 26.65 -1.86
C GLU A 87 -19.22 25.19 -2.35
N SER A 88 -18.11 24.48 -2.18
CA SER A 88 -17.98 23.09 -2.60
C SER A 88 -19.09 22.21 -2.01
N PRO A 89 -19.62 21.23 -2.77
CA PRO A 89 -20.48 20.18 -2.24
C PRO A 89 -19.84 19.34 -1.12
N SER A 90 -18.51 19.41 -0.95
CA SER A 90 -17.78 18.77 0.14
C SER A 90 -17.69 19.60 1.42
N ALA A 91 -18.15 20.86 1.41
CA ALA A 91 -18.19 21.71 2.59
C ALA A 91 -19.22 21.17 3.60
N VAL A 92 -18.83 21.15 4.87
CA VAL A 92 -19.68 20.74 5.98
C VAL A 92 -19.83 21.93 6.93
N ALA A 93 -21.00 22.56 6.88
CA ALA A 93 -21.45 23.62 7.80
C ALA A 93 -20.35 24.63 8.20
N GLY A 94 -20.13 25.66 7.38
CA GLY A 94 -19.07 26.65 7.61
C GLY A 94 -17.78 26.23 6.91
N ASP A 95 -16.68 26.08 7.65
CA ASP A 95 -15.35 25.72 7.13
C ASP A 95 -14.98 24.23 7.32
N GLY A 96 -15.93 23.40 7.79
CA GLY A 96 -15.74 21.95 7.84
C GLY A 96 -15.71 21.34 6.44
N CYS A 97 -15.15 20.13 6.33
CA CYS A 97 -14.95 19.49 5.03
C CYS A 97 -14.93 17.96 5.11
N LEU A 98 -15.58 17.31 4.15
CA LEU A 98 -15.33 15.92 3.78
C LEU A 98 -15.11 15.86 2.27
N CYS A 99 -13.85 15.99 1.86
CA CYS A 99 -13.46 15.99 0.45
C CYS A 99 -12.50 14.83 0.14
N ARG A 100 -12.30 14.60 -1.17
CA ARG A 100 -11.31 13.65 -1.68
C ARG A 100 -10.40 14.38 -2.66
N GLN A 101 -9.13 14.00 -2.63
CA GLN A 101 -8.11 14.51 -3.52
C GLN A 101 -7.38 13.34 -4.18
N THR A 102 -7.25 13.38 -5.50
CA THR A 102 -6.49 12.46 -6.33
C THR A 102 -5.03 12.88 -6.51
N TRP A 103 -4.14 11.89 -6.46
CA TRP A 103 -2.70 12.04 -6.62
C TRP A 103 -2.14 10.84 -7.39
N VAL A 104 -0.98 10.99 -7.99
CA VAL A 104 -0.21 9.88 -8.55
C VAL A 104 1.11 9.74 -7.81
N ASP A 105 1.54 8.50 -7.58
CA ASP A 105 2.91 8.20 -7.20
C ASP A 105 3.77 8.12 -8.48
N PRO A 106 4.61 9.13 -8.80
CA PRO A 106 5.31 9.18 -10.07
C PRO A 106 6.35 8.06 -10.24
N GLU A 107 6.81 7.46 -9.14
CA GLU A 107 7.80 6.38 -9.17
C GLU A 107 7.18 5.03 -9.55
N PHE A 108 5.92 4.84 -9.19
CA PHE A 108 5.20 3.56 -9.38
C PHE A 108 3.97 3.70 -10.28
N GLY A 109 3.66 4.89 -10.79
CA GLY A 109 2.45 5.14 -11.58
C GLY A 109 1.14 4.82 -10.85
N SER A 110 1.18 4.65 -9.54
CA SER A 110 0.04 4.20 -8.74
C SER A 110 -0.93 5.36 -8.49
N PRO A 111 -2.24 5.17 -8.71
CA PRO A 111 -3.25 6.14 -8.29
C PRO A 111 -3.31 6.20 -6.76
N VAL A 112 -3.56 7.39 -6.22
CA VAL A 112 -3.73 7.61 -4.79
C VAL A 112 -4.96 8.49 -4.58
N VAL A 113 -5.87 8.05 -3.71
CA VAL A 113 -7.01 8.86 -3.26
C VAL A 113 -6.77 9.24 -1.81
N ALA A 114 -6.66 10.54 -1.55
CA ALA A 114 -6.58 11.11 -0.22
C ALA A 114 -7.98 11.55 0.23
N GLU A 115 -8.49 10.94 1.29
CA GLU A 115 -9.68 11.42 2.01
C GLU A 115 -9.26 12.44 3.05
N HIS A 116 -9.95 13.59 3.04
CA HIS A 116 -9.74 14.67 3.98
C HIS A 116 -10.99 14.90 4.79
N TYR A 117 -10.83 14.88 6.11
CA TYR A 117 -11.85 15.27 7.06
C TYR A 117 -11.36 16.45 7.89
N ARG A 118 -12.21 17.46 8.00
CA ARG A 118 -12.02 18.61 8.88
C ARG A 118 -13.32 18.97 9.58
N THR A 119 -13.25 19.21 10.88
CA THR A 119 -14.38 19.75 11.65
C THR A 119 -14.62 21.23 11.36
N VAL A 120 -15.84 21.69 11.62
CA VAL A 120 -16.16 23.11 11.74
C VAL A 120 -15.23 23.74 12.78
N SER A 121 -14.64 24.89 12.48
CA SER A 121 -13.54 25.59 13.17
C SER A 121 -12.12 25.08 12.91
N GLY A 122 -11.95 23.90 12.27
CA GLY A 122 -10.63 23.36 11.95
C GLY A 122 -9.82 22.83 13.13
N ASN A 123 -10.43 22.65 14.30
CA ASN A 123 -9.76 22.12 15.49
C ASN A 123 -9.36 20.64 15.33
N ILE A 124 -9.96 19.94 14.37
CA ILE A 124 -9.64 18.55 14.02
C ILE A 124 -9.50 18.49 12.50
N GLU A 125 -8.35 17.99 12.03
CA GLU A 125 -8.06 17.76 10.62
C GLU A 125 -7.29 16.44 10.46
N HIS A 126 -7.73 15.60 9.51
CA HIS A 126 -7.10 14.32 9.22
C HIS A 126 -7.06 14.05 7.73
N TRP A 127 -6.02 13.34 7.32
CA TRP A 127 -5.85 12.86 5.95
C TRP A 127 -5.58 11.36 5.97
N LYS A 128 -6.27 10.62 5.10
CA LYS A 128 -6.04 9.19 4.86
C LYS A 128 -5.81 8.95 3.39
N TYR A 129 -4.75 8.22 3.03
CA TYR A 129 -4.35 7.99 1.65
C TYR A 129 -4.58 6.53 1.30
N ARG A 130 -5.40 6.27 0.29
CA ARG A 130 -5.63 4.93 -0.22
C ARG A 130 -4.92 4.78 -1.56
N THR A 131 -4.21 3.68 -1.73
CA THR A 131 -3.44 3.36 -2.95
C THR A 131 -3.36 1.86 -3.15
N TYR A 132 -2.78 1.43 -4.27
CA TYR A 132 -2.32 0.06 -4.45
C TYR A 132 -0.89 -0.09 -3.95
N ALA A 133 -0.66 -1.09 -3.10
CA ALA A 133 0.66 -1.60 -2.80
C ALA A 133 1.09 -2.57 -3.91
N PRO A 134 2.31 -2.45 -4.46
CA PRO A 134 2.81 -3.41 -5.41
C PRO A 134 2.98 -4.79 -4.75
N LEU A 135 2.71 -5.84 -5.53
CA LEU A 135 2.90 -7.22 -5.08
C LEU A 135 4.36 -7.67 -5.16
N ASP A 136 5.20 -6.94 -5.88
CA ASP A 136 6.62 -7.21 -6.06
C ASP A 136 7.33 -5.89 -6.37
N LEU A 137 8.63 -5.78 -6.11
CA LEU A 137 9.38 -4.62 -6.59
C LEU A 137 9.44 -4.62 -8.12
N ARG A 138 9.73 -3.45 -8.70
CA ARG A 138 9.86 -3.31 -10.15
C ARG A 138 11.01 -4.21 -10.65
N PRO A 139 10.91 -4.79 -11.85
CA PRO A 139 12.02 -5.53 -12.43
C PRO A 139 13.32 -4.70 -12.43
N GLY A 140 14.37 -5.23 -11.81
CA GLY A 140 15.67 -4.57 -11.69
C GLY A 140 15.84 -3.71 -10.42
N ASP A 141 14.77 -3.41 -9.68
CA ASP A 141 14.92 -2.93 -8.31
C ASP A 141 15.32 -4.11 -7.41
N THR A 142 16.15 -3.84 -6.40
CA THR A 142 16.49 -4.82 -5.37
C THR A 142 16.10 -4.31 -3.99
N PHE A 143 15.78 -5.25 -3.09
CA PHE A 143 15.51 -4.94 -1.70
C PHE A 143 16.75 -4.36 -0.99
N ALA A 144 16.58 -3.25 -0.28
CA ALA A 144 17.61 -2.70 0.59
C ALA A 144 17.28 -2.89 2.08
N SER A 145 16.04 -2.58 2.46
CA SER A 145 15.59 -2.69 3.84
C SER A 145 14.08 -2.86 3.98
N LEU A 146 13.67 -3.53 5.05
CA LEU A 146 12.30 -3.66 5.50
C LEU A 146 12.06 -2.59 6.56
N ILE A 147 11.05 -1.76 6.35
CA ILE A 147 10.62 -0.77 7.31
C ILE A 147 9.36 -1.28 7.99
N VAL A 148 9.43 -1.36 9.31
CA VAL A 148 8.28 -1.58 10.19
C VAL A 148 7.91 -0.24 10.77
N ASP A 149 6.68 0.21 10.57
CA ASP A 149 6.24 1.54 10.98
C ASP A 149 5.22 1.46 12.13
N ASP A 150 5.24 2.45 13.03
CA ASP A 150 4.41 2.49 14.27
C ASP A 150 2.90 2.50 13.96
N GLY A 151 2.52 2.88 12.74
CA GLY A 151 1.17 2.78 12.20
C GLY A 151 0.75 1.39 11.72
N MET A 152 1.50 0.32 12.05
CA MET A 152 1.33 -1.04 11.53
C MET A 152 1.51 -1.16 10.00
N GLN A 153 2.04 -0.12 9.34
CA GLN A 153 2.38 -0.14 7.92
C GLN A 153 3.77 -0.77 7.72
N PHE A 154 3.89 -1.67 6.76
CA PHE A 154 5.18 -2.18 6.31
C PHE A 154 5.58 -1.50 5.01
N TRP A 155 6.86 -1.18 4.86
CA TRP A 155 7.41 -0.64 3.63
C TRP A 155 8.65 -1.42 3.22
N ALA A 156 8.90 -1.49 1.92
CA ALA A 156 10.20 -1.89 1.40
C ALA A 156 10.93 -0.64 0.91
N ARG A 157 12.21 -0.51 1.28
CA ARG A 157 13.12 0.43 0.63
C ARG A 157 13.90 -0.30 -0.43
N THR A 158 13.97 0.26 -1.62
CA THR A 158 14.77 -0.27 -2.72
C THR A 158 16.22 0.20 -2.60
N SER A 159 17.14 -0.46 -3.32
CA SER A 159 18.54 -0.04 -3.46
C SER A 159 18.70 1.37 -4.04
N HIS A 160 17.69 1.85 -4.78
CA HIS A 160 17.58 3.24 -5.26
C HIS A 160 17.01 4.22 -4.22
N ARG A 161 16.89 3.80 -2.96
CA ARG A 161 16.38 4.57 -1.81
C ARG A 161 14.90 4.96 -1.90
N LEU A 162 14.14 4.37 -2.81
CA LEU A 162 12.70 4.60 -2.88
C LEU A 162 11.97 3.70 -1.88
N ILE A 163 10.99 4.26 -1.16
CA ILE A 163 10.08 3.45 -0.34
C ILE A 163 8.83 3.06 -1.13
N THR A 164 8.33 1.87 -0.91
CA THR A 164 7.02 1.44 -1.41
C THR A 164 6.25 0.77 -0.29
N PRO A 165 4.93 1.04 -0.14
CA PRO A 165 4.14 0.32 0.83
C PRO A 165 4.09 -1.17 0.45
N LEU A 166 4.17 -2.03 1.45
CA LEU A 166 3.91 -3.46 1.28
C LEU A 166 2.41 -3.74 1.41
N PRO A 167 1.90 -4.74 0.70
CA PRO A 167 0.49 -5.10 0.72
C PRO A 167 0.06 -5.58 2.10
N GLN A 168 -1.11 -5.15 2.58
CA GLN A 168 -1.56 -5.43 3.94
C GLN A 168 -2.94 -6.10 4.02
N GLU A 169 -3.80 -5.91 3.02
CA GLU A 169 -5.20 -6.35 3.08
C GLU A 169 -5.36 -7.88 2.99
N SER A 170 -6.26 -8.40 3.83
CA SER A 170 -6.59 -9.80 3.95
C SER A 170 -7.87 -10.18 3.21
N GLY A 171 -7.72 -11.12 2.28
CA GLY A 171 -8.83 -11.75 1.57
C GLY A 171 -8.34 -12.63 0.42
N HIS A 172 -7.20 -12.26 -0.16
CA HIS A 172 -6.63 -12.92 -1.34
C HIS A 172 -5.20 -13.47 -1.13
N GLY A 173 -4.71 -13.54 0.12
CA GLY A 173 -3.42 -14.17 0.43
C GLY A 173 -2.17 -13.34 0.13
N TYR A 174 -2.30 -12.06 -0.25
CA TYR A 174 -1.17 -11.18 -0.61
C TYR A 174 -0.59 -10.35 0.54
N GLY A 175 -1.20 -10.36 1.72
CA GLY A 175 -0.81 -9.49 2.83
C GLY A 175 0.51 -9.87 3.49
N VAL A 176 1.32 -8.86 3.81
CA VAL A 176 2.52 -8.96 4.65
C VAL A 176 2.19 -8.38 6.03
N GLY A 177 1.88 -9.25 7.00
CA GLY A 177 1.79 -8.88 8.42
C GLY A 177 0.39 -8.66 9.02
N TYR A 178 0.26 -7.65 9.89
CA TYR A 178 -0.76 -7.58 10.94
C TYR A 178 -2.19 -7.16 10.53
N SER A 179 -2.46 -6.97 9.24
CA SER A 179 -3.77 -6.56 8.72
C SER A 179 -4.52 -7.69 8.00
N GLY A 180 -4.11 -8.94 8.28
CA GLY A 180 -4.95 -10.14 8.21
C GLY A 180 -4.34 -11.40 7.59
N SER A 181 -3.00 -11.48 7.52
CA SER A 181 -2.26 -12.75 7.34
C SER A 181 -1.37 -13.11 8.54
N GLY A 182 -1.16 -12.16 9.46
CA GLY A 182 -0.53 -12.36 10.77
C GLY A 182 1.00 -12.39 10.73
N PRO A 183 1.64 -12.60 11.90
CA PRO A 183 3.12 -12.64 12.01
C PRO A 183 3.79 -13.67 11.10
N ARG A 184 3.09 -14.78 10.79
CA ARG A 184 3.60 -15.85 9.94
C ARG A 184 3.88 -15.38 8.52
N ALA A 185 2.98 -14.61 7.93
CA ALA A 185 3.16 -14.09 6.56
C ALA A 185 4.33 -13.11 6.49
N LEU A 186 4.49 -12.25 7.50
CA LEU A 186 5.68 -11.39 7.60
C LEU A 186 6.96 -12.23 7.71
N ALA A 187 6.95 -13.29 8.52
CA ALA A 187 8.11 -14.17 8.68
C ALA A 187 8.44 -14.94 7.39
N GLN A 188 7.45 -15.42 6.65
CA GLN A 188 7.64 -16.07 5.35
C GLN A 188 8.20 -15.09 4.31
N TYR A 189 7.70 -13.86 4.28
CA TYR A 189 8.22 -12.80 3.42
C TYR A 189 9.70 -12.52 3.72
N ILE A 190 10.07 -12.36 5.01
CA ILE A 190 11.46 -12.16 5.43
C ILE A 190 12.35 -13.35 5.07
N GLN A 191 11.87 -14.59 5.30
CA GLN A 191 12.61 -15.79 4.94
C GLN A 191 12.95 -15.80 3.44
N ARG A 192 12.00 -15.48 2.57
CA ARG A 192 12.23 -15.42 1.11
C ARG A 192 13.24 -14.35 0.74
N LEU A 193 13.15 -13.16 1.33
CA LEU A 193 14.15 -12.11 1.12
C LEU A 193 15.54 -12.59 1.49
N ILE A 194 15.69 -13.30 2.61
CA ILE A 194 16.99 -13.82 3.06
C ILE A 194 17.53 -14.89 2.10
N GLU A 195 16.69 -15.86 1.73
CA GLU A 195 17.05 -17.00 0.86
C GLU A 195 17.42 -16.57 -0.56
N SER A 196 16.79 -15.51 -1.05
CA SER A 196 17.03 -14.95 -2.40
C SER A 196 18.03 -13.80 -2.42
N ASP A 197 18.72 -13.50 -1.31
CA ASP A 197 19.60 -12.32 -1.18
C ASP A 197 18.91 -10.98 -1.57
N GLY A 198 17.60 -10.87 -1.32
CA GLY A 198 16.80 -9.69 -1.63
C GLY A 198 16.28 -9.61 -3.06
N GLU A 199 16.40 -10.68 -3.84
CA GLU A 199 15.89 -10.76 -5.22
C GLU A 199 14.41 -11.14 -5.30
N ASP A 200 13.91 -12.05 -4.44
CA ASP A 200 12.49 -12.44 -4.40
C ASP A 200 11.73 -11.54 -3.44
N THR A 201 11.22 -10.42 -3.98
CA THR A 201 10.43 -9.44 -3.24
C THR A 201 8.92 -9.65 -3.36
N ALA A 202 8.49 -10.78 -3.92
CA ALA A 202 7.09 -11.06 -4.12
C ALA A 202 6.36 -11.25 -2.78
N ALA A 203 5.29 -10.48 -2.61
CA ALA A 203 4.38 -10.56 -1.49
C ALA A 203 3.37 -11.71 -1.66
N GLY A 204 2.86 -12.16 -0.52
CA GLY A 204 1.83 -13.20 -0.43
C GLY A 204 2.33 -14.58 -0.03
N ASP A 205 1.36 -15.46 0.22
CA ASP A 205 1.57 -16.85 0.58
C ASP A 205 1.86 -17.68 -0.67
N ARG A 206 3.14 -17.76 -1.03
CA ARG A 206 3.62 -18.87 -1.84
C ARG A 206 3.86 -20.01 -0.86
N ASP A 207 3.43 -21.22 -1.20
CA ASP A 207 3.51 -22.45 -0.38
C ASP A 207 4.96 -22.74 0.10
N SER A 208 5.40 -21.96 1.10
CA SER A 208 6.79 -21.82 1.52
C SER A 208 6.92 -22.33 2.95
N GLY A 209 6.51 -23.57 3.17
CA GLY A 209 6.71 -24.31 4.41
C GLY A 209 6.43 -23.53 5.71
N SER A 210 7.17 -23.87 6.77
CA SER A 210 7.21 -23.06 7.99
C SER A 210 8.40 -22.13 7.96
N PRO A 211 8.23 -20.82 8.25
CA PRO A 211 9.35 -19.90 8.32
C PRO A 211 10.28 -20.28 9.48
N ASP A 212 11.51 -19.78 9.44
CA ASP A 212 12.47 -19.97 10.51
C ASP A 212 11.87 -19.54 11.88
N PRO A 213 12.01 -20.36 12.95
CA PRO A 213 11.41 -20.06 14.25
C PRO A 213 11.84 -18.73 14.86
N ASN A 214 13.08 -18.28 14.64
CA ASN A 214 13.60 -17.03 15.18
C ASN A 214 13.00 -15.83 14.46
N ILE A 215 12.86 -15.92 13.13
CA ILE A 215 12.15 -14.91 12.34
C ILE A 215 10.69 -14.83 12.77
N LEU A 216 10.02 -15.97 12.97
CA LEU A 216 8.64 -16.00 13.43
C LEU A 216 8.46 -15.41 14.84
N ALA A 217 9.38 -15.73 15.76
CA ALA A 217 9.39 -15.19 17.11
C ALA A 217 9.61 -13.68 17.10
N TRP A 218 10.54 -13.18 16.29
CA TRP A 218 10.76 -11.76 16.09
C TRP A 218 9.52 -11.08 15.49
N ALA A 219 8.95 -11.66 14.43
CA ALA A 219 7.78 -11.13 13.74
C ALA A 219 6.58 -11.00 14.69
N SER A 220 6.48 -11.88 15.69
CA SER A 220 5.43 -11.92 16.72
C SER A 220 5.74 -11.07 17.96
N SER A 221 6.91 -10.43 18.03
CA SER A 221 7.39 -9.75 19.23
C SER A 221 6.93 -8.29 19.31
N LYS A 222 7.02 -7.68 20.50
CA LYS A 222 6.76 -6.24 20.67
C LYS A 222 7.75 -5.33 19.94
N ARG A 223 8.86 -5.87 19.42
CA ARG A 223 9.83 -5.08 18.65
C ARG A 223 9.26 -4.66 17.30
N THR A 224 8.38 -5.46 16.70
CA THR A 224 7.70 -5.13 15.43
C THR A 224 6.56 -4.13 15.61
N VAL A 225 6.37 -3.59 16.81
CA VAL A 225 5.43 -2.51 17.09
C VAL A 225 6.16 -1.16 17.12
N ARG A 226 7.49 -1.14 17.03
CA ARG A 226 8.27 0.11 16.96
C ARG A 226 8.66 0.42 15.53
N THR A 227 8.77 1.71 15.23
CA THR A 227 9.41 2.16 13.99
C THR A 227 10.86 1.65 13.91
N LEU A 228 11.15 0.84 12.90
CA LEU A 228 12.46 0.23 12.65
C LEU A 228 12.69 0.12 11.13
N GLU A 229 13.94 0.23 10.71
CA GLU A 229 14.37 -0.08 9.34
C GLU A 229 15.47 -1.14 9.45
N LEU A 230 15.28 -2.29 8.80
CA LEU A 230 16.16 -3.46 8.89
C LEU A 230 16.68 -3.82 7.51
N SER A 231 18.00 -3.73 7.36
CA SER A 231 18.71 -4.24 6.19
C SER A 231 18.66 -5.77 6.10
N LEU A 232 18.99 -6.32 4.94
CA LEU A 232 19.06 -7.77 4.74
C LEU A 232 20.02 -8.47 5.73
N ASN A 233 21.14 -7.84 6.06
CA ASN A 233 22.09 -8.38 7.03
C ASN A 233 21.53 -8.41 8.46
N GLU A 234 20.72 -7.41 8.83
CA GLU A 234 20.03 -7.39 10.13
C GLU A 234 18.91 -8.43 10.18
N LEU A 235 18.20 -8.66 9.07
CA LEU A 235 17.23 -9.75 8.94
C LEU A 235 17.89 -11.13 9.08
N ARG A 236 19.07 -11.33 8.45
CA ARG A 236 19.89 -12.55 8.65
C ARG A 236 20.35 -12.73 10.10
N ALA A 237 20.73 -11.63 10.76
CA ALA A 237 21.12 -11.67 12.16
C ALA A 237 19.96 -12.11 13.07
N ILE A 238 18.71 -11.75 12.74
CA ILE A 238 17.51 -12.24 13.42
C ILE A 238 17.32 -13.75 13.21
N GLN A 239 17.56 -14.26 12.01
CA GLN A 239 17.45 -15.69 11.70
C GLN A 239 18.47 -16.52 12.52
N HIS A 240 19.69 -16.01 12.71
CA HIS A 240 20.77 -16.74 13.39
C HIS A 240 20.85 -16.54 14.91
N GLY A 241 20.09 -15.58 15.47
CA GLY A 241 20.09 -15.24 16.90
C GLY A 241 19.11 -16.03 17.73
#